data_AF-A0A1F6RAQ0-F1
#
_entry.id   AF-A0A1F6RAQ0-F1
#
_cell.length_a   1.000
_cell.length_b   1.000
_cell.length_c   1.000
_cell.angle_alpha   90.00
_cell.angle_beta   90.00
_cell.angle_gamma   90.00
#
_symmetry.space_group_name_H-M   'P 1'
#
loop_
_entity.id
_entity.type
_entity.pdbx_description
1 polymer ?
#
loop_
_entity_poly.entity_id
_entity_poly.type
_entity_poly.pdbx_seq_one_letter_code
_entity_poly.pdbx_strand_id
1 'polypeptide(L)'
;MLRKSKIILLIYALAAAGLVYYAYPIVKKRYLSKPEPKKSESSIPKPNEEPQKIDNTESASDAVGKEEEKNKEPIEEEEFLEITKNDCDNKCENFKSDADELEYCREICGFTAKKAAGSCGELEGLEKDYCLKDLAISEKDFKICEQIGDLGIKKSCKNRVTEEILNGKE
;
A
#
# COMPACT_ATOMS: atom_id res chain seq x y z
N MET A 1 -6.08 -39.69 31.56
CA MET A 1 -5.73 -38.56 30.66
C MET A 1 -6.90 -37.65 30.29
N LEU A 2 -8.15 -38.13 30.18
CA LEU A 2 -9.31 -37.31 29.75
C LEU A 2 -9.67 -36.10 30.66
N ARG A 3 -9.38 -36.14 31.97
CA ARG A 3 -9.75 -35.04 32.89
C ARG A 3 -8.90 -33.77 32.71
N LYS A 4 -7.63 -33.91 32.32
CA LYS A 4 -6.72 -32.76 32.12
C LYS A 4 -7.06 -31.98 30.84
N SER A 5 -7.52 -32.68 29.79
CA SER A 5 -7.95 -32.07 28.52
C SER A 5 -9.17 -31.15 28.68
N LYS A 6 -10.13 -31.50 29.53
CA LYS A 6 -11.31 -30.65 29.78
C LYS A 6 -10.96 -29.33 30.49
N ILE A 7 -9.96 -29.34 31.37
CA ILE A 7 -9.52 -28.13 32.09
C ILE A 7 -8.82 -27.17 31.12
N ILE A 8 -7.96 -27.70 30.23
CA ILE A 8 -7.28 -26.89 29.22
C ILE A 8 -8.29 -26.24 28.26
N LEU A 9 -9.31 -26.98 27.83
CA LEU A 9 -10.37 -26.44 26.97
C LEU A 9 -11.17 -25.33 27.66
N LEU A 10 -11.46 -25.46 28.96
CA LEU A 10 -12.13 -24.40 29.73
C LEU A 10 -11.29 -23.13 29.82
N ILE A 11 -9.99 -23.26 30.05
CA ILE A 11 -9.08 -22.11 30.10
C ILE A 11 -9.04 -21.41 28.73
N TYR A 12 -8.93 -22.17 27.64
CA TYR A 12 -8.93 -21.62 26.29
C TYR A 12 -10.25 -20.90 25.96
N ALA A 13 -11.39 -21.48 26.34
CA ALA A 13 -12.70 -20.87 26.15
C ALA A 13 -12.83 -19.53 26.90
N LEU A 14 -12.33 -19.46 28.14
CA LEU A 14 -12.31 -18.22 28.93
C LEU A 14 -11.39 -17.16 28.31
N ALA A 15 -10.20 -17.56 27.85
CA ALA A 15 -9.27 -16.66 27.17
C ALA A 15 -9.88 -16.09 25.87
N ALA A 16 -10.50 -16.94 25.05
CA ALA A 16 -11.18 -16.52 23.83
C ALA A 16 -12.35 -15.57 24.11
N ALA A 17 -13.16 -15.85 25.13
CA ALA A 17 -14.24 -14.96 25.56
C ALA A 17 -13.70 -13.59 26.01
N GLY A 18 -12.58 -13.56 26.73
CA GLY A 18 -11.89 -12.32 27.12
C GLY A 18 -11.42 -11.50 25.92
N LEU A 19 -10.81 -12.13 24.92
CA LEU A 19 -10.38 -11.46 23.69
C LEU A 19 -11.55 -10.88 22.89
N VAL A 20 -12.64 -11.65 22.75
CA VAL A 20 -13.86 -11.17 22.08
C VAL A 20 -14.46 -9.97 22.82
N TYR A 21 -14.54 -10.04 24.15
CA TYR A 21 -15.03 -8.95 24.98
C TYR A 21 -14.18 -7.68 24.84
N TYR A 22 -12.85 -7.83 24.81
CA TYR A 22 -11.91 -6.72 24.63
C TYR A 22 -11.98 -6.11 23.22
N ALA A 23 -12.11 -6.94 22.18
CA ALA A 23 -12.17 -6.49 20.80
C ALA A 23 -13.52 -5.85 20.43
N TYR A 24 -14.62 -6.25 21.08
CA TYR A 24 -15.98 -5.78 20.81
C TYR A 24 -16.14 -4.24 20.76
N PRO A 25 -15.69 -3.43 21.74
CA PRO A 25 -15.84 -1.97 21.69
C PRO A 25 -15.07 -1.32 20.53
N ILE A 26 -13.92 -1.88 20.12
CA ILE A 26 -13.11 -1.35 19.01
C ILE A 26 -13.84 -1.57 17.68
N VAL A 27 -14.33 -2.80 17.47
CA VAL A 27 -15.07 -3.17 16.26
C VAL A 27 -16.40 -2.40 16.19
N LYS A 28 -17.11 -2.26 17.31
CA LYS A 28 -18.38 -1.53 17.37
C LYS A 28 -18.23 -0.07 16.92
N LYS A 29 -17.20 0.64 17.39
CA LYS A 29 -16.95 2.04 17.00
C LYS A 29 -16.64 2.21 15.52
N ARG A 30 -16.00 1.23 14.88
CA ARG A 30 -15.58 1.33 13.47
C ARG A 30 -16.62 0.84 12.46
N TYR A 31 -17.34 -0.22 12.80
CA TYR A 31 -18.17 -0.92 11.80
C TYR A 31 -19.66 -0.86 12.09
N LEU A 32 -20.07 -0.69 13.36
CA LEU A 32 -21.48 -0.73 13.76
C LEU A 32 -22.06 0.65 14.07
N SER A 33 -21.22 1.67 14.25
CA SER A 33 -21.68 3.06 14.25
C SER A 33 -22.08 3.43 12.82
N LYS A 34 -23.38 3.30 12.52
CA LYS A 34 -23.96 3.86 11.29
C LYS A 34 -23.56 5.33 11.18
N PRO A 35 -23.08 5.80 10.03
CA PRO A 35 -22.91 7.23 9.82
C PRO A 35 -24.27 7.88 10.04
N GLU A 36 -24.37 8.78 11.03
CA GLU A 36 -25.55 9.63 11.11
C GLU A 36 -25.67 10.37 9.77
N PRO A 37 -26.87 10.39 9.16
CA PRO A 37 -27.07 11.12 7.92
C PRO A 37 -26.79 12.59 8.22
N LYS A 38 -25.63 13.08 7.78
CA LYS A 38 -25.38 14.51 7.69
C LYS A 38 -26.49 15.08 6.80
N LYS A 39 -27.45 15.79 7.40
CA LYS A 39 -28.36 16.67 6.66
C LYS A 39 -27.47 17.64 5.89
N SER A 40 -27.33 17.35 4.60
CA SER A 40 -26.74 18.24 3.61
C SER A 40 -27.71 19.39 3.41
N GLU A 41 -27.59 20.42 4.26
CA GLU A 41 -28.18 21.72 3.99
C GLU A 41 -27.34 22.38 2.91
N SER A 42 -27.79 22.20 1.67
CA SER A 42 -27.29 22.86 0.48
C SER A 42 -27.54 24.36 0.60
N SER A 43 -26.55 25.09 1.09
CA SER A 43 -26.39 26.51 0.78
C SER A 43 -25.19 26.64 -0.15
N ILE A 44 -25.47 27.07 -1.38
CA ILE A 44 -24.50 27.43 -2.40
C ILE A 44 -23.90 28.79 -2.00
N PRO A 45 -22.58 28.93 -1.80
CA PRO A 45 -21.94 30.24 -1.78
C PRO A 45 -21.29 30.51 -3.15
N LYS A 46 -21.57 31.70 -3.67
CA LYS A 46 -20.95 32.31 -4.84
C LYS A 46 -19.41 32.37 -4.71
N PRO A 47 -18.69 32.36 -5.84
CA PRO A 47 -17.23 32.48 -5.86
C PRO A 47 -16.81 33.94 -5.62
N ASN A 48 -15.87 34.15 -4.71
CA ASN A 48 -15.05 35.35 -4.67
C ASN A 48 -13.65 35.02 -4.14
N GLU A 49 -12.69 35.74 -4.68
CA GLU A 49 -11.24 35.50 -4.71
C GLU A 49 -10.50 35.58 -3.36
N GLU A 50 -9.31 34.97 -3.39
CA GLU A 50 -8.06 35.33 -2.69
C GLU A 50 -7.77 34.85 -1.24
N PRO A 51 -6.49 34.77 -0.81
CA PRO A 51 -5.87 33.51 -0.42
C PRO A 51 -5.29 33.55 1.00
N GLN A 52 -5.51 32.53 1.84
CA GLN A 52 -4.78 32.44 3.12
C GLN A 52 -4.39 31.02 3.54
N LYS A 53 -3.07 30.87 3.66
CA LYS A 53 -2.25 30.17 4.66
C LYS A 53 -2.55 28.69 4.96
N ILE A 54 -1.64 27.88 4.42
CA ILE A 54 -1.26 26.57 4.93
C ILE A 54 -0.49 26.81 6.25
N ASP A 55 -1.02 26.29 7.35
CA ASP A 55 -0.33 26.21 8.63
C ASP A 55 0.41 24.87 8.70
N ASN A 56 1.74 24.97 8.59
CA ASN A 56 2.65 23.89 8.92
C ASN A 56 2.75 23.80 10.45
N THR A 57 2.32 22.69 11.04
CA THR A 57 2.76 22.32 12.40
C THR A 57 3.64 21.09 12.31
N GLU A 58 4.90 21.35 12.67
CA GLU A 58 6.06 20.49 12.69
C GLU A 58 6.13 19.66 13.99
N SER A 59 6.81 18.52 13.89
CA SER A 59 7.74 17.94 14.87
C SER A 59 7.29 17.48 16.27
N ALA A 60 7.47 16.16 16.42
CA ALA A 60 8.29 15.48 17.42
C ALA A 60 7.78 15.30 18.87
N SER A 61 7.76 14.04 19.30
CA SER A 61 8.42 13.65 20.56
C SER A 61 8.61 12.13 20.65
N ASP A 62 9.87 11.75 20.87
CA ASP A 62 10.38 10.48 21.34
C ASP A 62 9.54 9.78 22.42
N ALA A 63 9.52 8.44 22.37
CA ALA A 63 9.36 7.61 23.55
C ALA A 63 10.16 6.31 23.42
N VAL A 64 11.33 6.35 24.05
CA VAL A 64 12.23 5.26 24.40
C VAL A 64 11.56 4.22 25.30
N GLY A 65 11.90 2.94 25.09
CA GLY A 65 11.71 1.82 26.01
C GLY A 65 10.93 0.66 25.37
N LYS A 66 11.39 -0.59 25.35
CA LYS A 66 12.34 -1.31 26.21
C LYS A 66 12.96 -2.46 25.41
N GLU A 67 14.20 -2.75 25.75
CA GLU A 67 14.93 -3.97 25.37
C GLU A 67 14.18 -5.21 25.89
N GLU A 68 13.83 -6.11 24.97
CA GLU A 68 13.68 -7.53 25.28
C GLU A 68 14.79 -8.29 24.58
N GLU A 69 15.64 -8.88 25.40
CA GLU A 69 16.75 -9.75 25.08
C GLU A 69 16.21 -11.03 24.40
N LYS A 70 16.14 -11.00 23.05
CA LYS A 70 15.78 -12.14 22.25
C LYS A 70 17.04 -12.78 21.68
N ASN A 71 17.31 -13.98 22.18
CA ASN A 71 18.21 -15.00 21.66
C ASN A 71 18.34 -14.91 20.12
N LYS A 72 19.48 -14.39 19.63
CA LYS A 72 19.80 -14.32 18.20
C LYS A 72 20.36 -15.67 17.76
N GLU A 73 19.55 -16.45 17.04
CA GLU A 73 20.09 -17.38 16.06
C GLU A 73 20.94 -16.60 15.03
N PRO A 74 22.00 -17.21 14.46
CA PRO A 74 22.78 -16.58 13.41
C PRO A 74 21.86 -16.32 12.22
N ILE A 75 21.55 -15.04 12.00
CA ILE A 75 20.93 -14.56 10.78
C ILE A 75 22.04 -14.67 9.73
N GLU A 76 21.89 -15.60 8.80
CA GLU A 76 22.68 -15.60 7.58
C GLU A 76 22.43 -14.25 6.91
N GLU A 77 23.47 -13.41 6.87
CA GLU A 77 23.42 -12.10 6.25
C GLU A 77 23.17 -12.33 4.76
N GLU A 78 21.91 -12.24 4.33
CA GLU A 78 21.58 -12.20 2.91
C GLU A 78 22.30 -10.97 2.34
N GLU A 79 23.30 -11.24 1.50
CA GLU A 79 24.13 -10.23 0.86
C GLU A 79 23.26 -9.50 -0.17
N PHE A 80 22.56 -8.45 0.29
CA PHE A 80 21.71 -7.64 -0.58
C PHE A 80 22.57 -7.02 -1.68
N LEU A 81 22.20 -7.28 -2.94
CA LEU A 81 22.88 -6.72 -4.10
C LEU A 81 22.74 -5.19 -4.10
N GLU A 82 23.85 -4.47 -3.96
CA GLU A 82 23.85 -3.00 -3.98
C GLU A 82 24.01 -2.50 -5.43
N ILE A 83 22.92 -1.97 -6.01
CA ILE A 83 22.95 -1.35 -7.34
C ILE A 83 23.44 0.10 -7.21
N THR A 84 24.59 0.40 -7.82
CA THR A 84 25.16 1.76 -7.82
C THR A 84 24.75 2.54 -9.06
N LYS A 85 24.94 3.87 -9.02
CA LYS A 85 24.71 4.72 -10.19
C LYS A 85 25.55 4.32 -11.41
N ASN A 86 26.80 3.88 -11.19
CA ASN A 86 27.67 3.43 -12.27
C ASN A 86 27.11 2.19 -12.99
N ASP A 87 26.37 1.34 -12.27
CA ASP A 87 25.71 0.18 -12.87
C ASP A 87 24.53 0.60 -13.75
N CYS A 88 23.80 1.64 -13.36
CA CYS A 88 22.80 2.21 -14.25
C CYS A 88 23.45 2.87 -15.48
N ASP A 89 24.50 3.68 -15.29
CA ASP A 89 25.19 4.35 -16.39
C ASP A 89 25.81 3.35 -17.39
N ASN A 90 26.22 2.17 -16.90
CA ASN A 90 26.74 1.09 -17.73
C ASN A 90 25.65 0.13 -18.27
N LYS A 91 24.35 0.42 -18.12
CA LYS A 91 23.26 -0.45 -18.58
C LYS A 91 23.30 -1.87 -17.98
N CYS A 92 23.67 -1.98 -16.71
CA CYS A 92 23.72 -3.22 -15.95
C CYS A 92 24.66 -4.28 -16.55
N GLU A 93 25.75 -3.86 -17.21
CA GLU A 93 26.66 -4.80 -17.87
C GLU A 93 27.39 -5.71 -16.88
N ASN A 94 27.61 -5.23 -15.65
CA ASN A 94 28.25 -5.97 -14.57
C ASN A 94 27.43 -7.20 -14.13
N PHE A 95 26.11 -7.17 -14.34
CA PHE A 95 25.17 -8.20 -13.88
C PHE A 95 24.77 -9.18 -14.99
N LYS A 96 25.38 -9.12 -16.19
CA LYS A 96 25.04 -10.02 -17.31
C LYS A 96 25.20 -11.51 -16.99
N SER A 97 26.00 -11.84 -15.98
CA SER A 97 26.30 -13.21 -15.57
C SER A 97 25.15 -13.89 -14.84
N ASP A 98 24.26 -13.11 -14.22
CA ASP A 98 23.12 -13.61 -13.45
C ASP A 98 21.82 -12.96 -13.96
N ALA A 99 20.83 -13.79 -14.28
CA ALA A 99 19.58 -13.32 -14.87
C ALA A 99 18.72 -12.54 -13.87
N ASP A 100 18.74 -12.94 -12.61
CA ASP A 100 17.92 -12.35 -11.55
C ASP A 100 18.52 -11.01 -11.11
N GLU A 101 19.85 -10.94 -10.97
CA GLU A 101 20.56 -9.67 -10.69
C GLU A 101 20.43 -8.67 -11.83
N LEU A 102 20.49 -9.15 -13.08
CA LEU A 102 20.31 -8.31 -14.26
C LEU A 102 18.89 -7.73 -14.33
N GLU A 103 17.88 -8.55 -14.03
CA GLU A 103 16.49 -8.10 -13.96
C GLU A 103 16.33 -7.05 -12.87
N TYR A 104 16.81 -7.33 -11.66
CA TYR A 104 16.79 -6.40 -10.54
C TYR A 104 17.48 -5.06 -10.86
N CYS A 105 18.69 -5.10 -11.42
CA CYS A 105 19.40 -3.88 -11.83
C CYS A 105 18.59 -3.09 -12.87
N ARG A 106 18.00 -3.76 -13.87
CA ARG A 106 17.19 -3.09 -14.90
C ARG A 106 15.92 -2.47 -14.33
N GLU A 107 15.31 -3.08 -13.32
CA GLU A 107 14.15 -2.50 -12.62
C GLU A 107 14.55 -1.23 -11.85
N ILE A 108 15.62 -1.30 -11.06
CA ILE A 108 16.12 -0.16 -10.28
C ILE A 108 16.57 0.99 -11.20
N CYS A 109 17.25 0.67 -12.30
CA CYS A 109 17.76 1.67 -13.25
C CYS A 109 16.70 2.12 -14.28
N GLY A 110 15.49 1.56 -14.28
CA GLY A 110 14.42 1.92 -15.21
C GLY A 110 14.65 1.49 -16.67
N PHE A 111 15.49 0.47 -16.90
CA PHE A 111 15.73 -0.12 -18.22
C PHE A 111 14.77 -1.22 -18.59
N THR A 112 14.04 -1.79 -17.62
CA THR A 112 12.91 -2.64 -17.98
C THR A 112 11.94 -1.76 -18.75
N ALA A 113 11.74 -2.07 -20.03
CA ALA A 113 10.63 -1.54 -20.78
C ALA A 113 9.39 -1.97 -20.01
N LYS A 114 8.85 -1.07 -19.15
CA LYS A 114 7.65 -1.24 -18.33
C LYS A 114 6.74 -2.21 -19.05
N LYS A 115 6.71 -3.50 -18.63
CA LYS A 115 6.19 -4.64 -19.43
C LYS A 115 5.24 -4.13 -20.51
N ALA A 116 5.77 -3.90 -21.71
CA ALA A 116 5.27 -2.92 -22.68
C ALA A 116 3.75 -2.92 -22.79
N ALA A 117 3.03 -2.19 -21.92
CA ALA A 117 1.56 -2.17 -21.82
C ALA A 117 0.91 -3.46 -22.36
N GLY A 118 1.47 -4.63 -21.96
CA GLY A 118 1.17 -5.90 -22.62
C GLY A 118 -0.28 -6.16 -22.33
N SER A 119 -1.12 -6.24 -23.36
CA SER A 119 -2.56 -6.01 -23.23
C SER A 119 -3.11 -6.66 -21.96
N CYS A 120 -3.57 -5.84 -21.00
CA CYS A 120 -4.17 -6.33 -19.74
C CYS A 120 -5.40 -7.24 -19.97
N GLY A 121 -5.75 -7.55 -21.23
CA GLY A 121 -6.78 -8.49 -21.64
C GLY A 121 -6.44 -9.96 -21.37
N GLU A 122 -5.17 -10.34 -21.24
CA GLU A 122 -4.79 -11.73 -20.93
C GLU A 122 -4.80 -12.06 -19.43
N LEU A 123 -4.86 -11.04 -18.57
CA LEU A 123 -4.89 -11.18 -17.12
C LEU A 123 -6.32 -11.28 -16.61
N GLU A 124 -6.51 -11.87 -15.43
CA GLU A 124 -7.82 -11.99 -14.78
C GLU A 124 -7.81 -11.47 -13.34
N GLY A 125 -9.01 -11.11 -12.86
CA GLY A 125 -9.22 -10.69 -11.47
C GLY A 125 -8.36 -9.50 -11.05
N LEU A 126 -7.71 -9.63 -9.90
CA LEU A 126 -6.95 -8.55 -9.25
C LEU A 126 -5.70 -8.14 -10.05
N GLU A 127 -5.06 -9.09 -10.72
CA GLU A 127 -3.86 -8.85 -11.53
C GLU A 127 -4.18 -7.97 -12.74
N LYS A 128 -5.33 -8.22 -13.38
CA LYS A 128 -5.87 -7.35 -14.43
C LYS A 128 -6.14 -5.94 -13.92
N ASP A 129 -6.75 -5.82 -12.74
CA ASP A 129 -7.08 -4.53 -12.15
C ASP A 129 -5.83 -3.68 -11.85
N TYR A 130 -4.74 -4.30 -11.37
CA TYR A 130 -3.46 -3.62 -11.20
C TYR A 130 -2.81 -3.25 -12.54
N CYS A 131 -2.81 -4.14 -13.52
CA CYS A 131 -2.31 -3.84 -14.86
C CYS A 131 -3.03 -2.64 -15.49
N LEU A 132 -4.37 -2.63 -15.44
CA LEU A 132 -5.19 -1.52 -15.95
C LEU A 132 -4.89 -0.21 -15.19
N LYS A 133 -4.64 -0.28 -13.89
CA LYS A 133 -4.26 0.88 -13.10
C LYS A 133 -2.92 1.46 -13.57
N ASP A 134 -1.89 0.63 -13.73
CA ASP A 134 -0.57 1.09 -14.16
C ASP A 134 -0.61 1.64 -15.59
N LEU A 135 -1.41 1.01 -16.46
CA LEU A 135 -1.68 1.51 -17.81
C LEU A 135 -2.37 2.88 -17.78
N ALA A 136 -3.41 3.04 -16.98
CA ALA A 136 -4.13 4.31 -16.82
C ALA A 136 -3.22 5.44 -16.33
N ILE A 137 -2.31 5.15 -15.39
CA ILE A 137 -1.33 6.09 -14.86
C ILE A 137 -0.33 6.49 -15.96
N SER A 138 0.18 5.51 -16.70
CA SER A 138 1.16 5.76 -17.76
C SER A 138 0.59 6.56 -18.92
N GLU A 139 -0.67 6.31 -19.30
CA GLU A 139 -1.36 7.02 -20.40
C GLU A 139 -2.09 8.29 -19.93
N LYS A 140 -2.20 8.49 -18.61
CA LYS A 140 -3.00 9.55 -17.98
C LYS A 140 -4.48 9.52 -18.41
N ASP A 141 -5.05 8.34 -18.64
CA ASP A 141 -6.44 8.16 -19.09
C ASP A 141 -7.35 7.58 -17.99
N PHE A 142 -8.31 8.40 -17.54
CA PHE A 142 -9.32 8.00 -16.57
C PHE A 142 -10.26 6.91 -17.08
N LYS A 143 -10.45 6.77 -18.40
CA LYS A 143 -11.33 5.74 -18.99
C LYS A 143 -10.83 4.34 -18.70
N ILE A 144 -9.51 4.17 -18.59
CA ILE A 144 -8.90 2.88 -18.26
C ILE A 144 -9.19 2.52 -16.80
N CYS A 145 -9.17 3.51 -15.87
CA CYS A 145 -9.61 3.29 -14.49
C CYS A 145 -11.08 2.85 -14.38
N GLU A 146 -11.94 3.19 -15.35
CA GLU A 146 -13.34 2.76 -15.33
C GLU A 146 -13.52 1.27 -15.58
N GLN A 147 -12.57 0.64 -16.27
CA GLN A 147 -12.57 -0.78 -16.62
C GLN A 147 -12.18 -1.69 -15.45
N ILE A 148 -11.64 -1.11 -14.37
CA ILE A 148 -11.22 -1.82 -13.16
C ILE A 148 -12.44 -2.32 -12.39
N GLY A 149 -12.46 -3.61 -12.05
CA GLY A 149 -13.55 -4.25 -11.31
C GLY A 149 -13.53 -3.92 -9.82
N ASP A 150 -12.35 -3.93 -9.19
CA ASP A 150 -12.19 -3.61 -7.78
C ASP A 150 -12.36 -2.11 -7.49
N LEU A 151 -13.28 -1.77 -6.57
CA LEU A 151 -13.61 -0.38 -6.22
C LEU A 151 -12.46 0.35 -5.52
N GLY A 152 -11.65 -0.36 -4.74
CA GLY A 152 -10.51 0.19 -4.03
C GLY A 152 -9.39 0.58 -5.00
N ILE A 153 -9.03 -0.34 -5.90
CA ILE A 153 -8.04 -0.12 -6.95
C ILE A 153 -8.53 0.98 -7.91
N LYS A 154 -9.81 0.96 -8.30
CA LYS A 154 -10.41 2.00 -9.16
C LYS A 154 -10.31 3.40 -8.56
N LYS A 155 -10.63 3.54 -7.26
CA LYS A 155 -10.48 4.83 -6.57
C LYS A 155 -9.01 5.26 -6.49
N SER A 156 -8.12 4.33 -6.15
CA SER A 156 -6.67 4.58 -6.12
C SER A 156 -6.13 5.01 -7.49
N CYS A 157 -6.59 4.37 -8.57
CA CYS A 157 -6.25 4.68 -9.96
C CYS A 157 -6.58 6.13 -10.30
N LYS A 158 -7.83 6.55 -10.07
CA LYS A 158 -8.26 7.94 -10.34
C LYS A 158 -7.44 8.98 -9.58
N ASN A 159 -7.15 8.71 -8.30
CA ASN A 159 -6.33 9.62 -7.50
C ASN A 159 -4.92 9.75 -8.09
N ARG A 160 -4.30 8.62 -8.45
CA ARG A 160 -2.94 8.61 -9.01
C ARG A 160 -2.88 9.28 -10.39
N VAL A 161 -3.84 9.00 -11.28
CA VAL A 161 -3.94 9.69 -12.57
C VAL A 161 -4.11 11.20 -12.39
N THR A 162 -4.89 11.63 -11.39
CA THR A 162 -5.03 13.05 -11.07
C THR A 162 -3.71 13.66 -10.61
N GLU A 163 -2.98 12.97 -9.72
CA GLU A 163 -1.64 13.38 -9.27
C GLU A 163 -0.67 13.53 -10.45
N GLU A 164 -0.63 12.57 -11.38
CA GLU A 164 0.25 12.61 -12.57
C GLU A 164 -0.09 13.73 -13.56
N ILE A 165 -1.37 14.13 -13.66
CA ILE A 165 -1.78 15.25 -14.50
C ILE A 165 -1.42 16.59 -13.86
N LEU A 166 -1.56 16.69 -12.53
CA LEU A 166 -1.24 17.92 -11.78
C LEU A 166 0.27 18.13 -11.67
N ASN A 167 1.03 17.07 -11.43
CA ASN A 167 2.47 17.11 -11.21
C ASN A 167 3.28 17.00 -12.51
N GLY A 168 2.73 16.38 -13.56
CA GLY A 168 3.42 16.16 -14.83
C GLY A 168 3.39 17.34 -15.80
N LYS A 169 3.29 18.57 -15.31
CA LYS A 169 3.51 19.80 -16.09
C LYS A 169 4.96 20.26 -15.89
N GLU A 170 5.89 19.65 -16.60
CA GLU A 170 7.24 20.17 -16.83
C GLU A 170 7.59 20.05 -18.31
#